data_AF-A0A0W0VRH2-F1
#
_entry.id   AF-A0A0W0VRH2-F1
#
_cell.length_a   1.000
_cell.length_b   1.000
_cell.length_c   1.000
_cell.angle_alpha   90.00
_cell.angle_beta   90.00
_cell.angle_gamma   90.00
#
_symmetry.space_group_name_H-M   'P 1'
#
loop_
_entity.id
_entity.type
_entity.pdbx_description
1 polymer ?
#
loop_
_entity_poly.entity_id
_entity_poly.type
_entity_poly.pdbx_seq_one_letter_code
_entity_poly.pdbx_strand_id
1 'polypeptide(L)'
;MGQFKVSTFGKWESQRKQLVQDLLADKQLGELNEKQVDDVLLNDVNSAMVTAAFAYIKEEKQKSTSIPMRELTISSYRVSLNVMLNSLAHSLKLSPTLLAPHVEKFRHDAEQSLPEIIDDMMQIGAISVNTKAKAMDELYGNDFKTKFPQLAQQLPFEDSELIKLAREKIEAFFLTHDFGKNETLMRSHLVYITEIAAQMMPASDFVKQFQEQTGQSMEEYKAAHKMQVKNEEKILSAVTPFWKTPQPETKTESSSNIYQP
;
A
#
# COMPACT_ATOMS: atom_id res chain seq x y z
N MET A 1 4.68 15.36 -1.83
CA MET A 1 4.78 14.25 -0.86
C MET A 1 5.80 14.63 0.21
N GLY A 2 5.57 14.22 1.45
CA GLY A 2 6.43 14.54 2.60
C GLY A 2 7.71 13.70 2.64
N GLN A 3 8.58 14.02 3.61
CA GLN A 3 9.76 13.22 3.92
C GLN A 3 9.35 11.92 4.62
N PHE A 4 9.88 10.79 4.16
CA PHE A 4 9.65 9.48 4.74
C PHE A 4 10.84 9.09 5.62
N LYS A 5 10.55 8.51 6.79
CA LYS A 5 11.55 7.94 7.70
C LYS A 5 11.38 6.43 7.73
N VAL A 6 12.42 5.70 7.36
CA VAL A 6 12.41 4.23 7.39
C VAL A 6 13.67 3.72 8.09
N SER A 7 13.59 2.52 8.64
CA SER A 7 14.75 1.83 9.23
C SER A 7 15.45 0.90 8.23
N THR A 8 14.88 0.75 7.02
CA THR A 8 15.37 -0.18 5.99
C THR A 8 15.06 0.33 4.58
N PHE A 9 15.86 -0.09 3.59
CA PHE A 9 15.58 0.05 2.15
C PHE A 9 14.72 -1.10 1.60
N GLY A 10 14.11 -1.87 2.49
CA GLY A 10 13.32 -3.05 2.14
C GLY A 10 14.18 -4.10 1.44
N LYS A 11 13.80 -4.44 0.21
CA LYS A 11 14.50 -5.46 -0.60
C LYS A 11 15.94 -5.08 -0.98
N TRP A 12 16.32 -3.81 -0.85
CA TRP A 12 17.65 -3.31 -1.19
C TRP A 12 18.52 -2.96 0.02
N GLU A 13 18.14 -3.42 1.22
CA GLU A 13 18.85 -3.11 2.46
C GLU A 13 20.30 -3.61 2.46
N SER A 14 20.56 -4.79 1.90
CA SER A 14 21.92 -5.33 1.79
C SER A 14 22.80 -4.46 0.89
N GLN A 15 22.27 -4.05 -0.27
CA GLN A 15 22.97 -3.16 -1.20
C GLN A 15 23.21 -1.79 -0.55
N ARG A 16 22.25 -1.29 0.23
CA ARG A 16 22.37 0.00 0.94
C ARG A 16 23.51 -0.06 1.95
N LYS A 17 23.59 -1.11 2.76
CA LYS A 17 24.70 -1.32 3.70
C LYS A 17 26.05 -1.36 2.99
N GLN A 18 26.13 -2.05 1.84
CA GLN A 18 27.35 -2.08 1.04
C GLN A 18 27.72 -0.69 0.50
N LEU A 19 26.73 0.07 0.00
CA LEU A 19 26.95 1.45 -0.46
C LEU A 19 27.54 2.31 0.65
N VAL A 20 27.03 2.22 1.88
CA VAL A 20 27.59 2.98 3.01
C VAL A 20 29.03 2.60 3.29
N GLN A 21 29.35 1.31 3.30
CA GLN A 21 30.73 0.85 3.48
C GLN A 21 31.66 1.36 2.37
N ASP A 22 31.21 1.28 1.11
CA ASP A 22 31.98 1.73 -0.05
C ASP A 22 32.26 3.24 0.02
N LEU A 23 31.26 4.04 0.44
CA LEU A 23 31.40 5.49 0.61
C LEU A 23 32.36 5.86 1.76
N LEU A 24 32.30 5.15 2.89
CA LEU A 24 33.18 5.39 4.03
C LEU A 24 34.63 4.96 3.76
N ALA A 25 34.83 3.98 2.89
CA ALA A 25 36.15 3.50 2.50
C ALA A 25 36.85 4.41 1.47
N ASP A 26 36.08 5.22 0.73
CA ASP A 26 36.62 6.09 -0.32
C ASP A 26 37.19 7.39 0.23
N LYS A 27 38.53 7.42 0.32
CA LYS A 27 39.29 8.58 0.78
C LYS A 27 39.11 9.84 -0.07
N GLN A 28 38.63 9.72 -1.32
CA GLN A 28 38.40 10.87 -2.19
C GLN A 28 37.14 11.66 -1.81
N LEU A 29 36.24 11.06 -1.02
CA LEU A 29 35.00 11.69 -0.57
C LEU A 29 35.17 12.56 0.69
N GLY A 30 36.36 12.55 1.30
CA GLY A 30 36.64 13.23 2.56
C GLY A 30 36.15 12.43 3.77
N GLU A 31 36.08 13.07 4.94
CA GLU A 31 35.57 12.44 6.16
C GLU A 31 34.04 12.40 6.15
N LEU A 32 33.48 11.25 5.76
CA LEU A 32 32.06 10.94 5.90
C LEU A 32 31.79 10.19 7.19
N ASN A 33 30.63 10.44 7.80
CA ASN A 33 30.15 9.74 8.98
C ASN A 33 29.06 8.73 8.58
N GLU A 34 29.16 7.49 9.07
CA GLU A 34 28.17 6.42 8.83
C GLU A 34 26.73 6.88 9.10
N LYS A 35 26.49 7.49 10.25
CA LYS A 35 25.17 7.99 10.65
C LYS A 35 24.66 9.06 9.68
N GLN A 36 25.52 9.96 9.22
CA GLN A 36 25.12 11.00 8.27
C GLN A 36 24.71 10.38 6.92
N VAL A 37 25.49 9.41 6.43
CA VAL A 37 25.19 8.71 5.17
C VAL A 37 23.90 7.91 5.31
N ASP A 38 23.73 7.17 6.41
CA ASP A 38 22.52 6.42 6.72
C ASP A 38 21.29 7.33 6.80
N ASP A 39 21.36 8.44 7.53
CA ASP A 39 20.25 9.38 7.69
C ASP A 39 19.86 9.98 6.33
N VAL A 40 20.83 10.32 5.48
CA VAL A 40 20.55 10.84 4.13
C VAL A 40 19.91 9.77 3.23
N LEU A 41 20.43 8.54 3.28
CA LEU A 41 19.89 7.44 2.48
C LEU A 41 18.44 7.12 2.91
N LEU A 42 18.23 6.89 4.21
CA LEU A 42 16.94 6.45 4.76
C LEU A 42 15.85 7.53 4.68
N ASN A 43 16.24 8.81 4.73
CA ASN A 43 15.28 9.91 4.67
C ASN A 43 15.19 10.53 3.28
N ASP A 44 16.19 11.31 2.87
CA ASP A 44 16.10 12.17 1.70
C ASP A 44 16.09 11.37 0.41
N VAL A 45 17.03 10.44 0.27
CA VAL A 45 17.15 9.60 -0.94
C VAL A 45 15.92 8.71 -1.06
N ASN A 46 15.55 7.98 -0.02
CA ASN A 46 14.34 7.15 -0.05
C ASN A 46 13.08 7.98 -0.36
N SER A 47 12.96 9.20 0.18
CA SER A 47 11.83 10.07 -0.15
C SER A 47 11.78 10.45 -1.62
N ALA A 48 12.94 10.76 -2.22
CA ALA A 48 13.04 11.02 -3.64
C ALA A 48 12.68 9.78 -4.47
N MET A 49 13.19 8.60 -4.07
CA MET A 49 12.92 7.33 -4.75
C MET A 49 11.42 7.00 -4.75
N VAL A 50 10.77 7.10 -3.59
CA VAL A 50 9.32 6.87 -3.46
C VAL A 50 8.56 7.86 -4.34
N THR A 51 8.88 9.15 -4.24
CA THR A 51 8.22 10.20 -5.03
C THR A 51 8.34 9.94 -6.54
N ALA A 52 9.53 9.55 -7.01
CA ALA A 52 9.79 9.25 -8.42
C ALA A 52 9.01 8.01 -8.90
N ALA A 53 8.97 6.94 -8.11
CA ALA A 53 8.19 5.74 -8.44
C ALA A 53 6.69 6.04 -8.57
N PHE A 54 6.13 6.79 -7.61
CA PHE A 54 4.72 7.17 -7.61
C PHE A 54 4.37 8.11 -8.76
N ALA A 55 5.24 9.10 -9.05
CA ALA A 55 5.04 10.01 -10.17
C ALA A 55 4.99 9.27 -11.50
N TYR A 56 5.92 8.33 -11.73
CA TYR A 56 5.95 7.50 -12.94
C TYR A 56 4.67 6.66 -13.10
N ILE A 57 4.21 5.99 -12.04
CA ILE A 57 2.98 5.19 -12.10
C ILE A 57 1.75 6.08 -12.37
N LYS A 58 1.68 7.27 -11.76
CA LYS A 58 0.60 8.23 -11.98
C LYS A 58 0.56 8.70 -13.44
N GLU A 59 1.72 9.04 -13.99
CA GLU A 59 1.86 9.50 -15.38
C GLU A 59 1.47 8.40 -16.39
N GLU A 60 1.95 7.17 -16.20
CA GLU A 60 1.61 6.06 -17.11
C GLU A 60 0.13 5.68 -17.06
N LYS A 61 -0.51 5.74 -15.88
CA LYS A 61 -1.97 5.56 -15.77
C LYS A 61 -2.77 6.62 -16.51
N GLN A 62 -2.28 7.86 -16.55
CA GLN A 62 -2.95 8.96 -17.27
C GLN A 62 -2.78 8.83 -18.79
N LYS A 63 -1.64 8.33 -19.26
CA LYS A 63 -1.37 8.11 -20.69
C LYS A 63 -2.18 6.97 -21.31
N SER A 64 -2.95 6.22 -20.51
CA SER A 64 -3.69 5.02 -20.96
C SER A 64 -2.79 4.00 -21.69
N THR A 65 -1.51 3.93 -21.31
CA THR A 65 -0.56 3.00 -21.90
C THR A 65 -0.88 1.57 -21.42
N SER A 66 -1.00 0.63 -22.36
CA SER A 66 -1.30 -0.79 -22.09
C SER A 66 -0.06 -1.56 -21.59
N ILE A 67 0.76 -0.95 -20.75
CA ILE A 67 1.99 -1.58 -20.25
C ILE A 67 1.58 -2.70 -19.28
N PRO A 68 2.07 -3.95 -19.47
CA PRO A 68 1.85 -5.02 -18.50
C PRO A 68 2.27 -4.60 -17.09
N MET A 69 1.47 -4.94 -16.08
CA MET A 69 1.71 -4.51 -14.69
C MET A 69 3.11 -4.87 -14.18
N ARG A 70 3.65 -6.03 -14.61
CA ARG A 70 5.01 -6.48 -14.29
C ARG A 70 6.06 -5.50 -14.82
N GLU A 71 5.94 -5.11 -16.08
CA GLU A 71 6.86 -4.17 -16.73
C GLU A 71 6.71 -2.76 -16.15
N LEU A 72 5.48 -2.33 -15.87
CA LEU A 72 5.21 -1.05 -15.20
C LEU A 72 5.91 -0.99 -13.83
N THR A 73 5.86 -2.09 -13.07
CA THR A 73 6.48 -2.20 -11.75
C THR A 73 8.01 -2.21 -11.85
N ILE A 74 8.58 -2.95 -12.79
CA ILE A 74 10.04 -2.94 -13.00
C ILE A 74 10.52 -1.55 -13.42
N SER A 75 9.81 -0.90 -14.33
CA SER A 75 10.15 0.44 -14.80
C SER A 75 10.03 1.49 -13.70
N SER A 76 9.03 1.41 -12.81
CA SER A 76 8.93 2.32 -11.67
C SER A 76 10.09 2.15 -10.69
N TYR A 77 10.59 0.93 -10.48
CA TYR A 77 11.81 0.70 -9.70
C TYR A 77 13.06 1.26 -10.37
N ARG A 78 13.21 1.11 -11.69
CA ARG A 78 14.35 1.70 -12.41
C ARG A 78 14.36 3.22 -12.31
N VAL A 79 13.19 3.84 -12.47
CA VAL A 79 13.04 5.29 -12.30
C VAL A 79 13.38 5.73 -10.88
N SER A 80 12.97 4.98 -9.85
CA SER A 80 13.33 5.31 -8.48
C SER A 80 14.82 5.17 -8.20
N LEU A 81 15.50 4.18 -8.77
CA LEU A 81 16.96 4.05 -8.62
C LEU A 81 17.70 5.22 -9.30
N ASN A 82 17.20 5.74 -10.42
CA ASN A 82 17.86 6.82 -11.16
C ASN A 82 17.93 8.15 -10.38
N VAL A 83 17.04 8.39 -9.42
CA VAL A 83 17.08 9.64 -8.64
C VAL A 83 18.07 9.59 -7.49
N MET A 84 18.64 8.42 -7.16
CA MET A 84 19.53 8.25 -6.00
C MET A 84 20.77 9.11 -6.09
N LEU A 85 21.46 9.12 -7.25
CA LEU A 85 22.73 9.81 -7.40
C LEU A 85 22.61 11.30 -7.09
N ASN A 86 21.65 11.96 -7.72
CA ASN A 86 21.47 13.40 -7.54
C ASN A 86 20.95 13.74 -6.15
N SER A 87 20.08 12.89 -5.58
CA SER A 87 19.55 13.10 -4.23
C SER A 87 20.66 12.95 -3.17
N LEU A 88 21.47 11.90 -3.28
CA LEU A 88 22.59 11.65 -2.37
C LEU A 88 23.67 12.73 -2.49
N ALA A 89 24.03 13.11 -3.71
CA ALA A 89 24.99 14.18 -3.98
C ALA A 89 24.53 15.51 -3.39
N HIS A 90 23.25 15.86 -3.58
CA HIS A 90 22.68 17.07 -3.03
C HIS A 90 22.69 17.08 -1.49
N SER A 91 22.19 16.02 -0.85
CA SER A 91 22.09 15.94 0.60
C SER A 91 23.45 15.83 1.30
N LEU A 92 24.43 15.16 0.70
CA LEU A 92 25.81 15.12 1.22
C LEU A 92 26.67 16.32 0.80
N LYS A 93 26.15 17.21 -0.06
CA LYS A 93 26.88 18.35 -0.65
C LYS A 93 28.18 17.92 -1.35
N LEU A 94 28.13 16.78 -2.04
CA LEU A 94 29.23 16.22 -2.81
C LEU A 94 28.96 16.32 -4.30
N SER A 95 30.02 16.26 -5.11
CA SER A 95 29.86 16.19 -6.56
C SER A 95 29.23 14.85 -6.97
N PRO A 96 28.20 14.83 -7.83
CA PRO A 96 27.66 13.59 -8.39
C PRO A 96 28.73 12.71 -9.04
N THR A 97 29.77 13.31 -9.65
CA THR A 97 30.84 12.56 -10.31
C THR A 97 31.65 11.69 -9.35
N LEU A 98 31.80 12.11 -8.09
CA LEU A 98 32.54 11.36 -7.07
C LEU A 98 31.72 10.19 -6.52
N LEU A 99 30.40 10.35 -6.44
CA LEU A 99 29.49 9.32 -5.94
C LEU A 99 29.07 8.32 -7.02
N ALA A 100 29.18 8.69 -8.29
CA ALA A 100 28.69 7.90 -9.42
C ALA A 100 29.19 6.44 -9.41
N PRO A 101 30.49 6.13 -9.22
CA PRO A 101 30.95 4.72 -9.23
C PRO A 101 30.25 3.86 -8.16
N HIS A 102 30.01 4.43 -6.98
CA HIS A 102 29.39 3.74 -5.84
C HIS A 102 27.89 3.55 -6.05
N VAL A 103 27.20 4.62 -6.48
CA VAL A 103 25.75 4.59 -6.72
C VAL A 103 25.41 3.71 -7.93
N GLU A 104 26.25 3.70 -8.96
CA GLU A 104 26.07 2.85 -10.14
C GLU A 104 26.24 1.36 -9.81
N LYS A 105 27.19 1.02 -8.93
CA LYS A 105 27.32 -0.33 -8.38
C LYS A 105 26.07 -0.73 -7.60
N PHE A 106 25.60 0.14 -6.68
CA PHE A 106 24.35 -0.09 -5.96
C PHE A 106 23.19 -0.33 -6.93
N ARG A 107 23.03 0.53 -7.96
CA ARG A 107 21.94 0.44 -8.94
C ARG A 107 22.01 -0.89 -9.68
N HIS A 108 23.21 -1.27 -10.16
CA HIS A 108 23.41 -2.54 -10.85
C HIS A 108 22.97 -3.72 -9.99
N ASP A 109 23.47 -3.80 -8.75
CA ASP A 109 23.15 -4.90 -7.84
C ASP A 109 21.65 -4.93 -7.46
N ALA A 110 21.06 -3.75 -7.25
CA ALA A 110 19.64 -3.59 -6.96
C ALA A 110 18.77 -4.04 -8.16
N GLU A 111 19.17 -3.73 -9.40
CA GLU A 111 18.46 -4.15 -10.61
C GLU A 111 18.55 -5.65 -10.85
N GLN A 112 19.69 -6.28 -10.59
CA GLN A 112 19.86 -7.73 -10.72
C GLN A 112 18.95 -8.52 -9.78
N SER A 113 18.64 -7.97 -8.60
CA SER A 113 17.72 -8.62 -7.65
C SER A 113 16.25 -8.58 -8.08
N LEU A 114 15.86 -7.65 -8.95
CA LEU A 114 14.44 -7.42 -9.30
C LEU A 114 13.77 -8.64 -9.94
N PRO A 115 14.34 -9.29 -10.97
CA PRO A 115 13.70 -10.46 -11.58
C PRO A 115 13.46 -11.62 -10.62
N GLU A 116 14.26 -11.75 -9.56
CA GLU A 116 14.16 -12.86 -8.59
C GLU A 116 13.02 -12.71 -7.60
N ILE A 117 12.57 -11.47 -7.35
CA ILE A 117 11.58 -11.14 -6.32
C ILE A 117 10.32 -10.51 -6.88
N ILE A 118 10.32 -10.10 -8.15
CA ILE A 118 9.22 -9.33 -8.75
C ILE A 118 7.89 -10.07 -8.69
N ASP A 119 7.88 -11.40 -8.81
CA ASP A 119 6.65 -12.17 -8.77
C ASP A 119 6.04 -12.16 -7.35
N ASP A 120 6.86 -12.30 -6.31
CA ASP A 120 6.45 -12.17 -4.90
C ASP A 120 5.93 -10.73 -4.62
N MET A 121 6.64 -9.72 -5.13
CA MET A 121 6.22 -8.33 -5.03
C MET A 121 4.89 -8.06 -5.74
N MET A 122 4.66 -8.68 -6.90
CA MET A 122 3.42 -8.58 -7.64
C MET A 122 2.25 -9.25 -6.91
N GLN A 123 2.47 -10.39 -6.26
CA GLN A 123 1.46 -11.03 -5.42
C GLN A 123 1.04 -10.11 -4.25
N ILE A 124 2.01 -9.51 -3.57
CA ILE A 124 1.76 -8.52 -2.52
C ILE A 124 0.99 -7.31 -3.09
N GLY A 125 1.40 -6.81 -4.25
CA GLY A 125 0.72 -5.73 -4.96
C GLY A 125 -0.73 -6.08 -5.30
N ALA A 126 -1.00 -7.29 -5.77
CA ALA A 126 -2.33 -7.78 -6.09
C ALA A 126 -3.22 -7.88 -4.84
N ILE A 127 -2.67 -8.36 -3.72
CA ILE A 127 -3.36 -8.38 -2.42
C ILE A 127 -3.75 -6.96 -2.02
N SER A 128 -2.82 -6.00 -2.14
CA SER A 128 -3.07 -4.60 -1.84
C SER A 128 -4.21 -4.03 -2.69
N VAL A 129 -4.13 -4.17 -4.03
CA VAL A 129 -5.13 -3.65 -4.97
C VAL A 129 -6.50 -4.26 -4.72
N ASN A 130 -6.58 -5.58 -4.57
CA ASN A 130 -7.85 -6.27 -4.35
C ASN A 130 -8.48 -5.90 -3.01
N THR A 131 -7.67 -5.75 -1.96
CA THR A 131 -8.16 -5.35 -0.64
C THR A 131 -8.69 -3.93 -0.67
N LYS A 132 -7.96 -2.99 -1.28
CA LYS A 132 -8.40 -1.60 -1.41
C LYS A 132 -9.65 -1.45 -2.26
N ALA A 133 -9.76 -2.21 -3.35
CA ALA A 133 -10.95 -2.19 -4.20
C ALA A 133 -12.20 -2.65 -3.43
N LYS A 134 -12.10 -3.74 -2.66
CA LYS A 134 -13.19 -4.24 -1.81
C LYS A 134 -13.52 -3.26 -0.67
N ALA A 135 -12.50 -2.76 0.03
CA ALA A 135 -12.69 -1.82 1.11
C ALA A 135 -13.29 -0.49 0.63
N MET A 136 -12.97 -0.04 -0.59
CA MET A 136 -13.62 1.13 -1.19
C MET A 136 -15.12 0.87 -1.41
N ASP A 137 -15.47 -0.30 -1.93
CA ASP A 137 -16.87 -0.68 -2.12
C ASP A 137 -17.62 -0.75 -0.77
N GLU A 138 -16.97 -1.25 0.28
CA GLU A 138 -17.53 -1.35 1.64
C GLU A 138 -17.66 0.00 2.37
N LEU A 139 -16.69 0.91 2.19
CA LEU A 139 -16.63 2.18 2.92
C LEU A 139 -17.35 3.33 2.20
N TYR A 140 -17.36 3.31 0.87
CA TYR A 140 -17.88 4.41 0.03
C TYR A 140 -19.09 4.01 -0.83
N GLY A 141 -19.40 2.71 -0.91
CA GLY A 141 -20.49 2.18 -1.70
C GLY A 141 -20.06 1.81 -3.14
N ASN A 142 -20.75 0.80 -3.68
CA ASN A 142 -20.47 0.24 -5.01
C ASN A 142 -20.62 1.26 -6.16
N ASP A 143 -21.45 2.28 -5.98
CA ASP A 143 -21.73 3.33 -6.97
C ASP A 143 -20.73 4.49 -6.92
N PHE A 144 -19.86 4.55 -5.90
CA PHE A 144 -18.86 5.61 -5.77
C PHE A 144 -17.97 5.72 -7.00
N LYS A 145 -17.53 4.58 -7.56
CA LYS A 145 -16.69 4.53 -8.77
C LYS A 145 -17.38 5.12 -9.99
N THR A 146 -18.71 5.04 -10.04
CA THR A 146 -19.51 5.59 -11.15
C THR A 146 -19.82 7.07 -10.94
N LYS A 147 -20.14 7.47 -9.70
CA LYS A 147 -20.45 8.87 -9.35
C LYS A 147 -19.23 9.77 -9.38
N PHE A 148 -18.09 9.28 -8.88
CA PHE A 148 -16.86 10.04 -8.71
C PHE A 148 -15.64 9.28 -9.26
N PRO A 149 -15.59 9.00 -10.58
CA PRO A 149 -14.56 8.15 -11.17
C PRO A 149 -13.13 8.66 -10.94
N GLN A 150 -12.93 9.99 -10.96
CA GLN A 150 -11.62 10.59 -10.70
C GLN A 150 -11.18 10.42 -9.24
N LEU A 151 -12.09 10.63 -8.28
CA LEU A 151 -11.80 10.42 -6.87
C LEU A 151 -11.52 8.94 -6.60
N ALA A 152 -12.33 8.03 -7.15
CA ALA A 152 -12.19 6.59 -6.99
C ALA A 152 -10.84 6.05 -7.50
N GLN A 153 -10.24 6.68 -8.51
CA GLN A 153 -8.90 6.32 -8.99
C GLN A 153 -7.78 6.72 -8.00
N GLN A 154 -7.97 7.80 -7.26
CA GLN A 154 -6.97 8.35 -6.34
C GLN A 154 -7.14 7.80 -4.91
N LEU A 155 -8.38 7.53 -4.49
CA LEU A 155 -8.76 7.07 -3.16
C LEU A 155 -7.88 5.94 -2.59
N PRO A 156 -7.49 4.90 -3.35
CA PRO A 156 -6.62 3.82 -2.85
C PRO A 156 -5.23 4.27 -2.39
N PHE A 157 -4.81 5.49 -2.73
CA PHE A 157 -3.52 6.09 -2.38
C PHE A 157 -3.64 7.19 -1.31
N GLU A 158 -4.86 7.67 -1.05
CA GLU A 158 -5.11 8.87 -0.26
C GLU A 158 -5.85 8.55 1.06
N ASP A 159 -6.70 7.51 1.08
CA ASP A 159 -7.42 7.11 2.30
C ASP A 159 -6.54 6.19 3.18
N SER A 160 -6.21 6.69 4.37
CA SER A 160 -5.42 5.97 5.38
C SER A 160 -6.10 4.67 5.85
N GLU A 161 -7.42 4.59 5.85
CA GLU A 161 -8.18 3.38 6.22
C GLU A 161 -8.04 2.29 5.15
N LEU A 162 -8.11 2.66 3.86
CA LEU A 162 -7.85 1.73 2.75
C LEU A 162 -6.40 1.22 2.77
N ILE A 163 -5.45 2.11 3.04
CA ILE A 163 -4.02 1.76 3.17
C ILE A 163 -3.80 0.82 4.35
N LYS A 164 -4.41 1.09 5.50
CA LYS A 164 -4.33 0.25 6.70
C LYS A 164 -4.86 -1.16 6.45
N LEU A 165 -6.06 -1.29 5.88
CA LEU A 165 -6.66 -2.59 5.57
C LEU A 165 -5.81 -3.41 4.61
N ALA A 166 -5.25 -2.75 3.59
CA ALA A 166 -4.32 -3.39 2.65
C ALA A 166 -3.05 -3.89 3.36
N ARG A 167 -2.46 -3.09 4.25
CA ARG A 167 -1.28 -3.47 5.04
C ARG A 167 -1.57 -4.68 5.92
N GLU A 168 -2.67 -4.68 6.67
CA GLU A 168 -3.06 -5.80 7.54
C GLU A 168 -3.25 -7.10 6.73
N LYS A 169 -3.81 -7.00 5.51
CA LYS A 169 -3.95 -8.16 4.63
C LYS A 169 -2.62 -8.69 4.11
N ILE A 170 -1.68 -7.80 3.81
CA ILE A 170 -0.31 -8.17 3.43
C ILE A 170 0.39 -8.84 4.63
N GLU A 171 0.31 -8.27 5.84
CA GLU A 171 0.87 -8.87 7.05
C GLU A 171 0.34 -10.28 7.28
N ALA A 172 -0.97 -10.49 7.12
CA ALA A 172 -1.58 -11.82 7.23
C ALA A 172 -1.08 -12.80 6.15
N PHE A 173 -0.88 -12.33 4.93
CA PHE A 173 -0.31 -13.15 3.84
C PHE A 173 1.11 -13.62 4.18
N PHE A 174 1.93 -12.73 4.75
CA PHE A 174 3.28 -13.05 5.21
C PHE A 174 3.33 -14.08 6.35
N LEU A 175 2.23 -14.34 7.07
CA LEU A 175 2.19 -15.39 8.09
C LEU A 175 1.96 -16.78 7.50
N THR A 176 1.37 -16.86 6.31
CA THR A 176 0.94 -18.12 5.71
C THR A 176 1.71 -18.50 4.44
N HIS A 177 2.35 -17.53 3.81
CA HIS A 177 3.10 -17.74 2.58
C HIS A 177 4.56 -18.05 2.85
N ASP A 178 5.10 -19.02 2.13
CA ASP A 178 6.52 -19.40 2.16
C ASP A 178 7.24 -18.75 0.97
N PHE A 179 8.11 -17.77 1.24
CA PHE A 179 8.89 -17.09 0.21
C PHE A 179 10.20 -17.84 -0.11
N GLY A 180 10.44 -19.00 0.50
CA GLY A 180 11.62 -19.83 0.25
C GLY A 180 12.92 -19.05 0.42
N LYS A 181 13.76 -19.03 -0.63
CA LYS A 181 15.06 -18.32 -0.62
C LYS A 181 14.94 -16.79 -0.44
N ASN A 182 13.76 -16.22 -0.71
CA ASN A 182 13.52 -14.77 -0.66
C ASN A 182 13.00 -14.30 0.70
N GLU A 183 12.75 -15.21 1.66
CA GLU A 183 12.10 -14.91 2.96
C GLU A 183 12.70 -13.69 3.67
N THR A 184 14.01 -13.64 3.86
CA THR A 184 14.69 -12.53 4.54
C THR A 184 14.51 -11.19 3.82
N LEU A 185 14.57 -11.19 2.49
CA LEU A 185 14.38 -9.99 1.66
C LEU A 185 12.93 -9.52 1.74
N MET A 186 11.97 -10.43 1.64
CA MET A 186 10.56 -10.12 1.70
C MET A 186 10.16 -9.61 3.09
N ARG A 187 10.68 -10.19 4.18
CA ARG A 187 10.46 -9.70 5.54
C ARG A 187 10.98 -8.27 5.73
N SER A 188 12.17 -7.97 5.19
CA SER A 188 12.71 -6.62 5.20
C SER A 188 11.81 -5.66 4.40
N HIS A 189 11.28 -6.12 3.27
CA HIS A 189 10.34 -5.35 2.48
C HIS A 189 8.99 -5.13 3.18
N LEU A 190 8.51 -6.06 3.99
CA LEU A 190 7.31 -5.88 4.81
C LEU A 190 7.50 -4.75 5.82
N VAL A 191 8.64 -4.71 6.52
CA VAL A 191 8.97 -3.61 7.45
C VAL A 191 8.91 -2.28 6.71
N TYR A 192 9.55 -2.20 5.55
CA TYR A 192 9.51 -1.02 4.69
C TYR A 192 8.08 -0.60 4.30
N ILE A 193 7.25 -1.54 3.83
CA ILE A 193 5.85 -1.27 3.47
C ILE A 193 5.09 -0.70 4.68
N THR A 194 5.26 -1.30 5.85
CA THR A 194 4.56 -0.90 7.08
C THR A 194 4.98 0.49 7.55
N GLU A 195 6.27 0.83 7.48
CA GLU A 195 6.78 2.16 7.82
C GLU A 195 6.26 3.24 6.86
N ILE A 196 6.32 3.00 5.54
CA ILE A 196 5.82 3.95 4.54
C ILE A 196 4.31 4.14 4.68
N ALA A 197 3.54 3.05 4.83
CA ALA A 197 2.10 3.09 4.96
C ALA A 197 1.64 3.92 6.17
N ALA A 198 2.36 3.85 7.30
CA ALA A 198 2.04 4.61 8.51
C ALA A 198 2.27 6.13 8.36
N GLN A 199 3.03 6.55 7.35
CA GLN A 199 3.38 7.95 7.10
C GLN A 199 2.58 8.58 5.95
N MET A 200 1.80 7.78 5.21
CA MET A 200 0.97 8.31 4.13
C MET A 200 -0.20 9.12 4.70
N MET A 201 -0.27 10.38 4.28
CA MET A 201 -1.40 11.27 4.55
C MET A 201 -2.02 11.70 3.22
N PRO A 202 -3.33 11.92 3.17
CA PRO A 202 -3.98 12.42 1.97
C PRO A 202 -3.38 13.76 1.57
N ALA A 203 -3.13 13.91 0.27
CA ALA A 203 -2.63 15.15 -0.29
C ALA A 203 -3.68 16.27 -0.13
N SER A 204 -3.23 17.49 0.16
CA SER A 204 -4.13 18.60 0.49
C SER A 204 -5.01 19.03 -0.70
N ASP A 205 -4.52 18.83 -1.92
CA ASP A 205 -5.28 18.97 -3.16
C ASP A 205 -6.35 17.89 -3.30
N PHE A 206 -6.05 16.64 -2.97
CA PHE A 206 -7.05 15.56 -2.96
C PHE A 206 -8.17 15.82 -1.96
N VAL A 207 -7.84 16.22 -0.72
CA VAL A 207 -8.85 16.55 0.32
C VAL A 207 -9.79 17.65 -0.16
N LYS A 208 -9.25 18.71 -0.78
CA LYS A 208 -10.06 19.79 -1.36
C LYS A 208 -10.94 19.29 -2.50
N GLN A 209 -10.36 18.53 -3.44
CA GLN A 209 -11.10 17.98 -4.57
C GLN A 209 -12.25 17.05 -4.10
N PHE A 210 -12.01 16.25 -3.06
CA PHE A 210 -13.02 15.37 -2.48
C PHE A 210 -14.19 16.19 -1.91
N GLN A 211 -13.88 17.19 -1.07
CA GLN A 211 -14.89 18.07 -0.47
C GLN A 211 -15.69 18.83 -1.53
N GLU A 212 -15.03 19.36 -2.56
CA GLU A 212 -15.66 20.11 -3.64
C GLU A 212 -16.63 19.26 -4.46
N GLN A 213 -16.29 18.00 -4.74
CA GLN A 213 -17.13 17.12 -5.56
C GLN A 213 -18.26 16.44 -4.77
N THR A 214 -18.00 16.05 -3.52
CA THR A 214 -18.96 15.28 -2.71
C THR A 214 -19.79 16.16 -1.79
N GLY A 215 -19.34 17.40 -1.54
CA GLY A 215 -19.91 18.31 -0.55
C GLY A 215 -19.60 17.92 0.90
N GLN A 216 -18.80 16.88 1.13
CA GLN A 216 -18.53 16.28 2.44
C GLN A 216 -17.05 15.94 2.61
N SER A 217 -16.60 15.84 3.85
CA SER A 217 -15.29 15.23 4.14
C SER A 217 -15.35 13.72 3.91
N MET A 218 -14.18 13.07 3.79
CA MET A 218 -14.13 11.60 3.61
C MET A 218 -14.79 10.87 4.78
N GLU A 219 -14.56 11.35 6.00
CA GLU A 219 -15.11 10.79 7.23
C GLU A 219 -16.64 10.94 7.28
N GLU A 220 -17.17 12.11 6.91
CA GLU A 220 -18.61 12.34 6.82
C GLU A 220 -19.26 11.46 5.76
N TYR A 221 -18.63 11.33 4.59
CA TYR A 221 -19.12 10.48 3.50
C TYR A 221 -19.21 9.01 3.93
N LYS A 222 -18.14 8.49 4.53
CA LYS A 222 -18.09 7.12 5.07
C LYS A 222 -19.14 6.90 6.16
N ALA A 223 -19.33 7.88 7.05
CA ALA A 223 -20.35 7.80 8.10
C ALA A 223 -21.78 7.80 7.54
N ALA A 224 -22.06 8.67 6.55
CA ALA A 224 -23.35 8.73 5.88
C ALA A 224 -23.68 7.41 5.16
N HIS A 225 -22.71 6.85 4.42
CA HIS A 225 -22.87 5.56 3.75
C HIS A 225 -23.17 4.43 4.76
N LYS A 226 -22.40 4.36 5.86
CA LYS A 226 -22.61 3.37 6.92
C LYS A 226 -24.00 3.47 7.58
N MET A 227 -24.53 4.68 7.73
CA MET A 227 -25.90 4.87 8.23
C MET A 227 -26.95 4.41 7.21
N GLN A 228 -26.74 4.70 5.93
CA GLN A 228 -27.62 4.25 4.85
C GLN A 228 -27.70 2.73 4.81
N VAL A 229 -26.55 2.03 4.78
CA VAL A 229 -26.51 0.55 4.77
C VAL A 229 -27.24 -0.04 5.97
N LYS A 230 -27.00 0.48 7.18
CA LYS A 230 -27.71 0.04 8.40
C LYS A 230 -29.22 0.25 8.33
N ASN A 231 -29.67 1.34 7.71
CA ASN A 231 -31.10 1.61 7.54
C ASN A 231 -31.72 0.67 6.50
N GLU A 232 -31.03 0.38 5.41
CA GLU A 232 -31.46 -0.59 4.39
C GLU A 232 -31.54 -2.01 4.98
N GLU A 233 -30.56 -2.45 5.77
CA GLU A 233 -30.59 -3.73 6.49
C GLU A 233 -31.76 -3.80 7.48
N LYS A 234 -32.03 -2.70 8.21
CA LYS A 234 -33.20 -2.60 9.11
C LYS A 234 -34.51 -2.69 8.35
N ILE A 235 -34.63 -2.04 7.20
CA ILE A 235 -35.83 -2.11 6.36
C ILE A 235 -36.01 -3.55 5.84
N LEU A 236 -34.98 -4.16 5.28
CA LEU A 236 -35.03 -5.53 4.75
C LEU A 236 -35.36 -6.57 5.82
N SER A 237 -34.87 -6.39 7.05
CA SER A 237 -35.22 -7.24 8.20
C SER A 237 -36.59 -6.95 8.80
N ALA A 238 -37.11 -5.73 8.65
CA ALA A 238 -38.47 -5.34 9.04
C ALA A 238 -39.54 -5.76 8.02
N VAL A 239 -39.17 -6.01 6.76
CA VAL A 239 -40.02 -6.71 5.80
C VAL A 239 -40.09 -8.18 6.19
N THR A 240 -40.96 -8.52 7.14
CA THR A 240 -41.41 -9.90 7.30
C THR A 240 -42.08 -10.34 5.99
N PRO A 241 -41.73 -11.51 5.41
CA PRO A 241 -42.48 -12.01 4.27
C PRO A 241 -43.90 -12.30 4.76
N PHE A 242 -44.88 -11.58 4.21
CA PHE A 242 -46.33 -11.74 4.42
C PHE A 242 -46.87 -13.15 4.11
N TRP A 243 -45.99 -14.08 3.70
CA TRP A 243 -46.27 -15.43 3.23
C TRP A 243 -45.54 -16.53 4.01
N LYS A 244 -45.22 -16.33 5.30
CA LYS A 244 -44.96 -17.50 6.15
C LYS A 244 -46.29 -18.18 6.44
N THR A 245 -46.59 -19.21 5.64
CA THR A 245 -47.62 -20.21 5.92
C THR A 245 -47.52 -20.61 7.39
N PRO A 246 -48.64 -20.69 8.14
CA PRO A 246 -48.59 -21.10 9.54
C PRO A 246 -47.86 -22.44 9.63
N GLN A 247 -46.76 -22.49 10.39
CA GLN A 247 -46.23 -23.78 10.80
C GLN A 247 -47.34 -24.47 11.60
N PRO A 248 -47.69 -25.73 11.30
CA PRO A 248 -48.65 -26.44 12.10
C PRO A 248 -48.11 -26.54 13.52
N GLU A 249 -48.90 -26.03 14.46
CA GLU A 249 -48.70 -26.19 15.89
C GLU A 249 -48.44 -27.67 16.17
N THR A 250 -47.26 -27.99 16.69
CA THR A 250 -47.03 -29.26 17.37
C THR A 250 -47.96 -29.29 18.57
N LYS A 251 -49.13 -29.90 18.37
CA LYS A 251 -50.04 -30.27 19.46
C LYS A 251 -49.26 -31.08 20.47
N THR A 252 -49.01 -30.44 21.60
CA THR A 252 -48.62 -31.12 22.83
C THR A 252 -49.93 -31.63 23.45
N GLU A 253 -50.40 -32.80 23.01
CA GLU A 253 -51.43 -33.51 23.78
C GLU A 253 -50.73 -34.27 24.91
N SER A 254 -50.74 -33.64 26.07
CA SER A 254 -50.55 -34.31 27.35
C SER A 254 -51.91 -34.75 27.89
N SER A 255 -51.91 -35.86 28.63
CA SER A 255 -52.94 -36.40 29.56
C SER A 255 -54.03 -37.32 28.98
N SER A 256 -54.45 -38.45 29.57
CA SER A 256 -54.04 -39.25 30.74
C SER A 256 -54.94 -40.50 30.81
N ASN A 257 -54.40 -41.63 31.31
CA ASN A 257 -55.02 -42.72 32.09
C ASN A 257 -56.34 -43.42 31.65
N ILE A 258 -56.37 -44.76 31.77
CA ILE A 258 -57.13 -45.52 32.80
C ILE A 258 -56.81 -47.04 32.73
N TYR A 259 -56.23 -47.52 33.83
CA TYR A 259 -56.46 -48.75 34.62
C TYR A 259 -57.36 -49.92 34.12
N GLN A 260 -56.97 -51.13 34.57
CA GLN A 260 -57.73 -52.32 35.05
C GLN A 260 -57.56 -53.61 34.22
N PRO A 261 -57.70 -54.81 34.83
CA PRO A 261 -57.66 -55.21 36.25
C PRO A 261 -56.48 -56.13 36.62
#